data_AF-A0A3M1NY35-F1
#
_entry.id   AF-A0A3M1NY35-F1
#
_cell.length_a   1.000
_cell.length_b   1.000
_cell.length_c   1.000
_cell.angle_alpha   90.00
_cell.angle_beta   90.00
_cell.angle_gamma   90.00
#
_symmetry.space_group_name_H-M   'P 1'
#
loop_
_entity.id
_entity.type
_entity.pdbx_description
1 polymer ?
#
loop_
_entity_poly.entity_id
_entity_poly.type
_entity_poly.pdbx_seq_one_letter_code
_entity_poly.pdbx_strand_id
1 'polypeptide(L)'
;MGVEEVVRLLQTQPFLEEAYEPVLERALKDTWRLLYLDVRKKRFLALDSLPADVIPIENSCDDDITPEASADFFENLLSHFRQHLSPEMFCYLNELLENYSLAELCQTFFSATLMSKHLSAIISAMEKKLEILKMCYPNGRVEDTSHLNGKGNLSREQVISAFVNVYVGIEKRFPPYFLHRDGDKRSRVVIRFLVDKILHKDPRKLLDEADETFFIIHKIQNIYRFYNYSLNRVLQNAYPDLIHPWLKSRCQDNYWANKENRMKALRWLVEEQLKIPPSELYRHSISREDFARHGLSFMFNRYYNSVSRALGEAYPNLHPWELGKVPFEFWTDKTAAAAIRWMIEKKGWSVEELPGKAKEKQLTRKTFSEYGLATLFEKKFGKNIYRAISHAYPGRFFPWEFGKVQKKYWESPENIFQASIWIALQEGIPEKQIPRAIKNQQLDQSIFQRYSIGHALKKWSKGNLERIFAPWLWRERRQLLREHKLLRKIRTLKKQHQPQGLLQLFLYGLFSYDVQMDIQRTHQRYDRIAHRIERRIFLEEDNYEW
;
A
#
# COMPACT_ATOMS: atom_id res chain seq x y z
N MET A 1 5.76 -25.69 -20.84
CA MET A 1 5.70 -27.13 -21.16
C MET A 1 4.66 -27.40 -22.25
N GLY A 2 3.36 -27.18 -22.06
CA GLY A 2 2.37 -27.48 -23.12
C GLY A 2 2.57 -26.77 -24.46
N VAL A 3 3.06 -25.51 -24.48
CA VAL A 3 3.30 -24.78 -25.75
C VAL A 3 4.46 -25.36 -26.57
N GLU A 4 5.52 -25.86 -25.92
CA GLU A 4 6.64 -26.52 -26.61
C GLU A 4 6.23 -27.87 -27.20
N GLU A 5 5.36 -28.61 -26.52
CA GLU A 5 4.78 -29.86 -27.04
C GLU A 5 3.89 -29.62 -28.26
N VAL A 6 3.07 -28.57 -28.27
CA VAL A 6 2.25 -28.20 -29.45
C VAL A 6 3.13 -27.83 -30.64
N VAL A 7 4.20 -27.04 -30.41
CA VAL A 7 5.16 -26.67 -31.47
C VAL A 7 5.88 -27.91 -32.01
N ARG A 8 6.25 -28.86 -31.14
CA ARG A 8 6.86 -30.12 -31.55
C ARG A 8 5.88 -30.99 -32.35
N LEU A 9 4.60 -31.02 -32.00
CA LEU A 9 3.57 -31.78 -32.70
C LEU A 9 3.35 -31.23 -34.12
N LEU A 10 3.22 -29.90 -34.24
CA LEU A 10 3.10 -29.19 -35.53
C LEU A 10 4.30 -29.43 -36.46
N GLN A 11 5.50 -29.68 -35.90
CA GLN A 11 6.72 -29.92 -36.68
C GLN A 11 6.93 -31.38 -37.08
N THR A 12 6.28 -32.33 -36.40
CA THR A 12 6.58 -33.76 -36.55
C THR A 12 5.50 -34.55 -37.27
N GLN A 13 4.25 -34.07 -37.27
CA GLN A 13 3.12 -34.83 -37.82
C GLN A 13 2.04 -33.92 -38.43
N PRO A 14 1.39 -34.33 -39.53
CA PRO A 14 0.23 -33.62 -40.08
C PRO A 14 -0.95 -33.63 -39.09
N PHE A 15 -1.87 -32.66 -39.23
CA PHE A 15 -2.96 -32.45 -38.27
C PHE A 15 -3.88 -33.69 -38.17
N LEU A 16 -3.99 -34.24 -36.96
CA LEU A 16 -4.85 -35.37 -36.60
C LEU A 16 -5.55 -35.04 -35.28
N GLU A 17 -6.88 -34.91 -35.34
CA GLU A 17 -7.68 -34.40 -34.22
C GLU A 17 -7.44 -35.17 -32.91
N GLU A 18 -7.49 -36.50 -32.96
CA GLU A 18 -7.30 -37.39 -31.80
C GLU A 18 -5.92 -37.26 -31.11
N ALA A 19 -4.87 -36.94 -31.88
CA ALA A 19 -3.51 -36.78 -31.34
C ALA A 19 -3.23 -35.34 -30.87
N TYR A 20 -3.87 -34.37 -31.52
CA TYR A 20 -3.68 -32.95 -31.23
C TYR A 20 -4.55 -32.48 -30.07
N GLU A 21 -5.79 -32.96 -29.95
CA GLU A 21 -6.77 -32.55 -28.93
C GLU A 21 -6.23 -32.62 -27.50
N PRO A 22 -5.70 -33.74 -26.98
CA PRO A 22 -5.22 -33.81 -25.60
C PRO A 22 -4.01 -32.90 -25.32
N VAL A 23 -3.17 -32.64 -26.33
CA VAL A 23 -2.00 -31.77 -26.21
C VAL A 23 -2.40 -30.30 -26.30
N LEU A 24 -3.32 -29.96 -27.18
CA LEU A 24 -3.92 -28.63 -27.29
C LEU A 24 -4.72 -28.28 -26.04
N GLU A 25 -5.51 -29.20 -25.48
CA GLU A 25 -6.21 -29.00 -24.20
C GLU A 25 -5.25 -28.76 -23.05
N ARG A 26 -4.18 -29.58 -22.96
CA ARG A 26 -3.15 -29.42 -21.93
C ARG A 26 -2.40 -28.09 -22.08
N ALA A 27 -2.03 -27.73 -23.31
CA ALA A 27 -1.42 -26.46 -23.62
C ALA A 27 -2.36 -25.29 -23.34
N LEU A 28 -3.63 -25.36 -23.75
CA LEU A 28 -4.65 -24.38 -23.43
C LEU A 28 -4.77 -24.21 -21.93
N LYS A 29 -4.88 -25.30 -21.15
CA LYS A 29 -4.97 -25.28 -19.69
C LYS A 29 -3.72 -24.70 -19.03
N ASP A 30 -2.53 -25.01 -19.53
CA ASP A 30 -1.27 -24.43 -19.06
C ASP A 30 -1.18 -22.94 -19.40
N THR A 31 -1.55 -22.55 -20.61
CA THR A 31 -1.60 -21.15 -21.05
C THR A 31 -2.67 -20.38 -20.28
N TRP A 32 -3.80 -21.03 -19.96
CA TRP A 32 -4.87 -20.47 -19.12
C TRP A 32 -4.38 -20.25 -17.71
N ARG A 33 -3.63 -21.19 -17.12
CA ARG A 33 -3.00 -21.03 -15.79
C ARG A 33 -1.95 -19.91 -15.77
N LEU A 34 -1.23 -19.70 -16.87
CA LEU A 34 -0.22 -18.65 -17.01
C LEU A 34 -0.82 -17.26 -17.29
N LEU A 35 -1.86 -17.17 -18.12
CA LEU A 35 -2.52 -15.91 -18.51
C LEU A 35 -3.61 -15.49 -17.52
N TYR A 36 -4.27 -16.47 -16.90
CA TYR A 36 -5.32 -16.32 -15.90
C TYR A 36 -4.93 -17.08 -14.64
N LEU A 37 -4.03 -16.47 -13.85
CA LEU A 37 -3.62 -16.98 -12.54
C LEU A 37 -4.76 -17.04 -11.49
N ASP A 38 -5.99 -16.65 -11.84
CA ASP A 38 -7.18 -16.76 -10.99
C ASP A 38 -7.68 -18.22 -10.93
N VAL A 39 -6.84 -19.15 -10.43
CA VAL A 39 -7.09 -20.61 -10.31
C VAL A 39 -8.39 -20.94 -9.52
N ARG A 40 -8.92 -19.96 -8.80
CA ARG A 40 -10.04 -20.13 -7.88
C ARG A 40 -11.41 -19.70 -8.44
N LYS A 41 -11.50 -19.10 -9.63
CA LYS A 41 -12.81 -18.71 -10.19
C LYS A 41 -13.47 -19.91 -10.85
N LYS A 42 -14.39 -20.56 -10.12
CA LYS A 42 -15.21 -21.64 -10.64
C LYS A 42 -16.42 -21.04 -11.37
N ARG A 43 -16.58 -21.31 -12.66
CA ARG A 43 -17.91 -21.45 -13.23
C ARG A 43 -18.31 -22.88 -12.92
N PHE A 44 -19.41 -23.09 -12.21
CA PHE A 44 -19.98 -24.42 -12.14
C PHE A 44 -20.36 -24.81 -13.58
N LEU A 45 -19.92 -25.99 -14.00
CA LEU A 45 -20.14 -26.50 -15.35
C LEU A 45 -21.63 -26.83 -15.58
N ALA A 46 -22.00 -27.03 -16.84
CA ALA A 46 -23.37 -27.33 -17.26
C ALA A 46 -23.89 -28.57 -16.52
N LEU A 47 -25.17 -28.55 -16.13
CA LEU A 47 -25.84 -29.64 -15.41
C LEU A 47 -25.66 -31.02 -16.08
N ASP A 48 -25.40 -31.02 -17.39
CA ASP A 48 -25.18 -32.19 -18.25
C ASP A 48 -23.93 -33.01 -17.89
N SER A 49 -22.98 -32.46 -17.11
CA SER A 49 -21.76 -33.16 -16.68
C SER A 49 -21.88 -33.87 -15.33
N LEU A 50 -23.03 -33.76 -14.65
CA LEU A 50 -23.25 -34.44 -13.36
C LEU A 50 -23.69 -35.90 -13.59
N PRO A 51 -23.26 -36.86 -12.73
CA PRO A 51 -23.76 -38.23 -12.80
C PRO A 51 -25.29 -38.24 -12.72
N ALA A 52 -25.95 -39.05 -13.54
CA ALA A 52 -27.42 -39.14 -13.60
C ALA A 52 -28.04 -39.40 -12.22
N ASP A 53 -27.32 -40.09 -11.34
CA ASP A 53 -27.72 -40.45 -9.98
C ASP A 53 -27.85 -39.23 -9.03
N VAL A 54 -27.22 -38.11 -9.37
CA VAL A 54 -27.16 -36.87 -8.57
C VAL A 54 -28.19 -35.85 -9.05
N ILE A 55 -28.57 -35.92 -10.33
CA ILE A 55 -29.65 -35.13 -10.90
C ILE A 55 -30.95 -35.82 -10.46
N PRO A 56 -31.83 -35.17 -9.67
CA PRO A 56 -33.16 -35.71 -9.47
C PRO A 56 -33.79 -35.72 -10.86
N ILE A 57 -33.95 -36.90 -11.44
CA ILE A 57 -34.68 -37.07 -12.69
C ILE A 57 -36.05 -36.48 -12.40
N GLU A 58 -36.37 -35.35 -13.04
CA GLU A 58 -37.76 -34.94 -13.16
C GLU A 58 -38.37 -35.99 -14.07
N ASN A 59 -38.88 -37.08 -13.47
CA ASN A 59 -39.68 -38.04 -14.18
C ASN A 59 -40.81 -37.25 -14.83
N SER A 60 -40.80 -37.22 -16.16
CA SER A 60 -41.90 -36.77 -16.98
C SER A 60 -43.13 -37.56 -16.55
N CYS A 61 -44.12 -36.82 -16.05
CA CYS A 61 -45.56 -37.04 -15.88
C CYS A 61 -46.25 -38.42 -15.90
N ASP A 62 -45.66 -39.57 -16.22
CA ASP A 62 -46.45 -40.76 -16.58
C ASP A 62 -46.15 -42.05 -15.79
N ASP A 63 -45.30 -42.02 -14.78
CA ASP A 63 -45.12 -43.17 -13.88
C ASP A 63 -45.64 -42.86 -12.47
N ASP A 64 -46.96 -42.97 -12.31
CA ASP A 64 -47.60 -43.31 -11.03
C ASP A 64 -47.13 -44.71 -10.60
N ILE A 65 -45.87 -44.82 -10.16
CA ILE A 65 -45.48 -45.93 -9.30
C ILE A 65 -45.93 -45.55 -7.90
N THR A 66 -47.22 -45.72 -7.64
CA THR A 66 -47.69 -46.00 -6.29
C THR A 66 -47.02 -47.30 -5.88
N PRO A 67 -46.15 -47.34 -4.86
CA PRO A 67 -46.02 -48.57 -4.12
C PRO A 67 -47.41 -48.78 -3.52
N GLU A 68 -48.05 -49.91 -3.83
CA GLU A 68 -49.11 -50.46 -2.98
C GLU A 68 -48.45 -50.82 -1.63
N ALA A 69 -48.08 -49.79 -0.86
CA ALA A 69 -47.56 -49.92 0.46
C ALA A 69 -48.75 -50.34 1.33
N SER A 70 -48.75 -51.60 1.76
CA SER A 70 -49.75 -52.10 2.69
C SER A 70 -49.75 -51.26 3.97
N ALA A 71 -50.89 -51.17 4.65
CA ALA A 71 -50.98 -50.51 5.95
C ALA A 71 -49.90 -51.03 6.94
N ASP A 72 -49.53 -52.31 6.82
CA ASP A 72 -48.47 -52.95 7.60
C ASP A 72 -47.07 -52.33 7.38
N PHE A 73 -46.76 -51.84 6.18
CA PHE A 73 -45.49 -51.16 5.91
C PHE A 73 -45.39 -49.84 6.69
N PHE A 74 -46.47 -49.06 6.68
CA PHE A 74 -46.54 -47.77 7.36
C PHE A 74 -46.56 -47.92 8.89
N GLU A 75 -47.28 -48.91 9.41
CA GLU A 75 -47.26 -49.25 10.84
C GLU A 75 -45.87 -49.73 11.30
N ASN A 76 -45.22 -50.57 10.51
CA ASN A 76 -43.83 -50.95 10.78
C ASN A 76 -42.93 -49.72 10.75
N LEU A 77 -43.07 -48.83 9.77
CA LEU A 77 -42.27 -47.60 9.69
C LEU A 77 -42.48 -46.67 10.90
N LEU A 78 -43.72 -46.50 11.38
CA LEU A 78 -44.04 -45.76 12.60
C LEU A 78 -43.36 -46.35 13.84
N SER A 79 -43.37 -47.67 13.97
CA SER A 79 -42.70 -48.33 15.10
C SER A 79 -41.19 -48.10 15.08
N HIS A 80 -40.56 -48.10 13.90
CA HIS A 80 -39.14 -47.76 13.75
C HIS A 80 -38.87 -46.28 14.04
N PHE A 81 -39.75 -45.36 13.60
CA PHE A 81 -39.63 -43.95 13.96
C PHE A 81 -39.74 -43.72 15.48
N ARG A 82 -40.65 -44.44 16.15
CA ARG A 82 -40.80 -44.38 17.62
C ARG A 82 -39.53 -44.82 18.36
N GLN A 83 -38.81 -45.80 17.82
CA GLN A 83 -37.60 -46.34 18.46
C GLN A 83 -36.35 -45.50 18.18
N HIS A 84 -36.29 -44.79 17.06
CA HIS A 84 -35.05 -44.17 16.57
C HIS A 84 -35.08 -42.65 16.43
N LEU A 85 -36.25 -42.00 16.33
CA LEU A 85 -36.33 -40.53 16.39
C LEU A 85 -36.14 -40.04 17.82
N SER A 86 -35.62 -38.82 17.97
CA SER A 86 -35.65 -38.14 19.27
C SER A 86 -37.10 -38.02 19.79
N PRO A 87 -37.32 -38.14 21.12
CA PRO A 87 -38.66 -38.08 21.70
C PRO A 87 -39.42 -36.80 21.31
N GLU A 88 -38.71 -35.68 21.22
CA GLU A 88 -39.27 -34.39 20.82
C GLU A 88 -39.77 -34.35 19.37
N MET A 89 -39.05 -34.99 18.44
CA MET A 89 -39.44 -35.05 17.02
C MET A 89 -40.52 -36.08 16.79
N PHE A 90 -40.54 -37.18 17.56
CA PHE A 90 -41.63 -38.13 17.53
C PHE A 90 -42.95 -37.53 18.05
N CYS A 91 -42.92 -36.73 19.12
CA CYS A 91 -44.09 -35.97 19.58
C CYS A 91 -44.61 -35.03 18.49
N TYR A 92 -43.71 -34.26 17.86
CA TYR A 92 -44.08 -33.35 16.79
C TYR A 92 -44.60 -34.09 15.53
N LEU A 93 -44.06 -35.27 15.22
CA LEU A 93 -44.61 -36.13 14.17
C LEU A 93 -46.06 -36.52 14.47
N ASN A 94 -46.40 -36.85 15.71
CA ASN A 94 -47.79 -37.15 16.09
C ASN A 94 -48.71 -35.93 15.94
N GLU A 95 -48.24 -34.73 16.29
CA GLU A 95 -48.99 -33.49 16.05
C GLU A 95 -49.23 -33.22 14.56
N LEU A 96 -48.27 -33.55 13.69
CA LEU A 96 -48.46 -33.52 12.24
C LEU A 96 -49.49 -34.56 11.78
N LEU A 97 -49.47 -35.77 12.37
CA LEU A 97 -50.39 -36.86 12.03
C LEU A 97 -51.84 -36.58 12.43
N GLU A 98 -52.11 -35.62 13.31
CA GLU A 98 -53.47 -35.14 13.58
C GLU A 98 -54.08 -34.42 12.36
N ASN A 99 -53.24 -33.86 11.49
CA ASN A 99 -53.67 -33.04 10.35
C ASN A 99 -53.40 -33.71 8.99
N TYR A 100 -52.48 -34.66 8.92
CA TYR A 100 -52.02 -35.31 7.68
C TYR A 100 -51.85 -36.82 7.88
N SER A 101 -52.11 -37.63 6.85
CA SER A 101 -51.84 -39.07 6.96
C SER A 101 -50.34 -39.39 6.83
N LEU A 102 -49.86 -40.46 7.46
CA LEU A 102 -48.47 -40.88 7.33
C LEU A 102 -48.09 -41.20 5.87
N ALA A 103 -49.02 -41.81 5.13
CA ALA A 103 -48.81 -42.15 3.73
C ALA A 103 -48.53 -40.88 2.90
N GLU A 104 -49.32 -39.81 3.08
CA GLU A 104 -49.10 -38.52 2.42
C GLU A 104 -47.78 -37.85 2.84
N LEU A 105 -47.43 -37.89 4.13
CA LEU A 105 -46.16 -37.34 4.61
C LEU A 105 -44.96 -38.10 4.05
N CYS A 106 -45.02 -39.43 3.99
CA CYS A 106 -43.95 -40.24 3.41
C CYS A 106 -43.81 -40.02 1.91
N GLN A 107 -44.92 -39.91 1.17
CA GLN A 107 -44.90 -39.64 -0.27
C GLN A 107 -44.37 -38.23 -0.60
N THR A 108 -44.65 -37.24 0.24
CA THR A 108 -44.15 -35.87 0.05
C THR A 108 -42.70 -35.72 0.49
N PHE A 109 -42.30 -36.32 1.62
CA PHE A 109 -40.95 -36.17 2.15
C PHE A 109 -39.93 -37.05 1.44
N PHE A 110 -40.31 -38.18 0.85
CA PHE A 110 -39.34 -39.12 0.29
C PHE A 110 -39.55 -39.34 -1.20
N SER A 111 -38.46 -39.26 -1.98
CA SER A 111 -38.47 -39.72 -3.36
C SER A 111 -38.40 -41.24 -3.42
N ALA A 112 -38.89 -41.84 -4.52
CA ALA A 112 -38.82 -43.29 -4.74
C ALA A 112 -37.39 -43.85 -4.57
N THR A 113 -36.37 -43.08 -4.97
CA THR A 113 -34.94 -43.43 -4.82
C THR A 113 -34.41 -43.34 -3.39
N LEU A 114 -35.05 -42.56 -2.50
CA LEU A 114 -34.68 -42.53 -1.09
C LEU A 114 -35.34 -43.68 -0.33
N MET A 115 -36.56 -44.07 -0.74
CA MET A 115 -37.28 -45.24 -0.23
C MET A 115 -36.54 -46.55 -0.54
N SER A 116 -35.67 -46.58 -1.55
CA SER A 116 -34.82 -47.73 -1.88
C SER A 116 -33.48 -47.77 -1.11
N LYS A 117 -33.19 -46.82 -0.21
CA LYS A 117 -31.97 -46.80 0.63
C LYS A 117 -32.22 -47.42 2.01
N HIS A 118 -31.15 -47.68 2.77
CA HIS A 118 -31.24 -48.25 4.12
C HIS A 118 -32.11 -47.40 5.06
N LEU A 119 -32.90 -48.07 5.91
CA LEU A 119 -33.87 -47.47 6.84
C LEU A 119 -33.25 -46.40 7.77
N SER A 120 -32.00 -46.58 8.21
CA SER A 120 -31.29 -45.61 9.05
C SER A 120 -31.08 -44.25 8.36
N ALA A 121 -30.84 -44.24 7.04
CA ALA A 121 -30.69 -43.02 6.27
C ALA A 121 -32.01 -42.29 6.10
N ILE A 122 -33.12 -43.03 5.96
CA ILE A 122 -34.48 -42.49 5.89
C ILE A 122 -34.84 -41.81 7.22
N ILE A 123 -34.57 -42.47 8.34
CA ILE A 123 -34.84 -41.93 9.68
C ILE A 123 -34.04 -40.63 9.93
N SER A 124 -32.74 -40.62 9.63
CA SER A 124 -31.92 -39.41 9.80
C SER A 124 -32.36 -38.25 8.88
N ALA A 125 -32.82 -38.55 7.66
CA ALA A 125 -33.38 -37.55 6.76
C ALA A 125 -34.74 -37.02 7.25
N MET A 126 -35.59 -37.91 7.80
CA MET A 126 -36.87 -37.58 8.43
C MET A 126 -36.67 -36.62 9.59
N GLU A 127 -35.75 -36.95 10.49
CA GLU A 127 -35.49 -36.16 11.70
C GLU A 127 -35.11 -34.72 11.36
N LYS A 128 -34.19 -34.52 10.41
CA LYS A 128 -33.79 -33.18 9.94
C LYS A 128 -34.95 -32.40 9.33
N LYS A 129 -35.84 -33.08 8.59
CA LYS A 129 -37.03 -32.44 8.00
C LYS A 129 -38.03 -32.04 9.07
N LEU A 130 -38.25 -32.89 10.06
CA LEU A 130 -39.11 -32.60 11.22
C LEU A 130 -38.58 -31.45 12.06
N GLU A 131 -37.27 -31.38 12.29
CA GLU A 131 -36.63 -30.25 12.98
C GLU A 131 -36.88 -28.92 12.28
N ILE A 132 -36.71 -28.90 10.95
CA ILE A 132 -36.96 -27.70 10.12
C ILE A 132 -38.45 -27.33 10.15
N LEU A 133 -39.35 -28.31 10.03
CA LEU A 133 -40.79 -28.07 10.10
C LEU A 133 -41.20 -27.54 11.47
N LYS A 134 -40.76 -28.15 12.57
CA LYS A 134 -41.06 -27.71 13.93
C LYS A 134 -40.58 -26.28 14.18
N MET A 135 -39.43 -25.90 13.61
CA MET A 135 -38.93 -24.53 13.69
C MET A 135 -39.85 -23.51 12.99
N CYS A 136 -40.49 -23.88 11.88
CA CYS A 136 -41.32 -22.97 11.08
C CYS A 136 -42.81 -23.03 11.44
N TYR A 137 -43.30 -24.21 11.80
CA TYR A 137 -44.69 -24.56 12.06
C TYR A 137 -44.80 -25.30 13.40
N PRO A 138 -44.50 -24.64 14.53
CA PRO A 138 -44.42 -25.31 15.84
C PRO A 138 -45.74 -25.97 16.28
N ASN A 139 -46.87 -25.58 15.70
CA ASN A 139 -48.20 -26.12 16.03
C ASN A 139 -48.64 -27.25 15.08
N GLY A 140 -47.73 -27.79 14.25
CA GLY A 140 -48.04 -28.88 13.29
C GLY A 140 -48.89 -28.47 12.09
N ARG A 141 -49.37 -27.22 12.01
CA ARG A 141 -50.14 -26.71 10.86
C ARG A 141 -49.22 -26.08 9.82
N VAL A 142 -48.92 -26.85 8.78
CA VAL A 142 -48.19 -26.36 7.60
C VAL A 142 -49.05 -25.36 6.83
N GLU A 143 -48.49 -24.20 6.51
CA GLU A 143 -49.14 -23.18 5.68
C GLU A 143 -49.21 -23.66 4.21
N ASP A 144 -50.41 -23.65 3.63
CA ASP A 144 -50.59 -23.94 2.20
C ASP A 144 -50.09 -22.76 1.37
N THR A 145 -49.04 -22.98 0.58
CA THR A 145 -48.43 -21.95 -0.27
C THR A 145 -48.78 -22.09 -1.76
N SER A 146 -49.64 -23.05 -2.12
CA SER A 146 -50.04 -23.33 -3.51
C SER A 146 -50.78 -22.16 -4.17
N HIS A 147 -51.53 -21.38 -3.39
CA HIS A 147 -52.28 -20.21 -3.84
C HIS A 147 -51.39 -18.97 -4.09
N LEU A 148 -50.12 -19.00 -3.64
CA LEU A 148 -49.23 -17.85 -3.77
C LEU A 148 -48.84 -17.59 -5.23
N ASN A 149 -48.68 -16.31 -5.57
CA ASN A 149 -48.22 -15.89 -6.89
C ASN A 149 -47.15 -14.82 -6.77
N GLY A 150 -45.97 -15.08 -7.33
CA GLY A 150 -44.82 -14.20 -7.25
C GLY A 150 -44.95 -12.89 -8.04
N LYS A 151 -46.00 -12.69 -8.83
CA LYS A 151 -46.37 -11.38 -9.41
C LYS A 151 -46.85 -10.39 -8.33
N GLY A 152 -47.45 -10.89 -7.25
CA GLY A 152 -47.90 -10.10 -6.11
C GLY A 152 -46.76 -9.72 -5.15
N ASN A 153 -47.08 -8.98 -4.09
CA ASN A 153 -46.18 -8.80 -2.96
C ASN A 153 -46.33 -10.00 -2.01
N LEU A 154 -45.22 -10.62 -1.64
CA LEU A 154 -45.18 -11.72 -0.67
C LEU A 154 -44.52 -11.21 0.61
N SER A 155 -45.09 -11.54 1.76
CA SER A 155 -44.46 -11.23 3.05
C SER A 155 -43.19 -12.07 3.26
N ARG A 156 -42.39 -11.70 4.26
CA ARG A 156 -41.17 -12.46 4.59
C ARG A 156 -41.52 -13.89 5.01
N GLU A 157 -42.59 -14.05 5.77
CA GLU A 157 -43.09 -15.32 6.29
C GLU A 157 -43.53 -16.21 5.12
N GLN A 158 -44.36 -15.69 4.21
CA GLN A 158 -44.80 -16.42 3.02
C GLN A 158 -43.63 -16.88 2.13
N VAL A 159 -42.58 -16.06 2.01
CA VAL A 159 -41.35 -16.42 1.27
C VAL A 159 -40.60 -17.56 1.94
N ILE A 160 -40.54 -17.57 3.28
CA ILE A 160 -39.91 -18.65 4.06
C ILE A 160 -40.76 -19.92 3.97
N SER A 161 -42.08 -19.83 4.18
CA SER A 161 -43.03 -20.94 4.07
C SER A 161 -42.93 -21.61 2.69
N ALA A 162 -42.98 -20.83 1.62
CA ALA A 162 -42.84 -21.36 0.25
C ALA A 162 -41.49 -22.04 0.01
N PHE A 163 -40.40 -21.52 0.58
CA PHE A 163 -39.10 -22.17 0.51
C PHE A 163 -39.07 -23.48 1.32
N VAL A 164 -39.54 -23.47 2.57
CA VAL A 164 -39.53 -24.63 3.47
C VAL A 164 -40.38 -25.75 2.90
N ASN A 165 -41.57 -25.45 2.38
CA ASN A 165 -42.45 -26.42 1.76
C ASN A 165 -41.76 -27.12 0.57
N VAL A 166 -41.02 -26.37 -0.26
CA VAL A 166 -40.23 -26.93 -1.37
C VAL A 166 -38.99 -27.68 -0.88
N TYR A 167 -38.30 -27.17 0.13
CA TYR A 167 -37.07 -27.75 0.68
C TYR A 167 -37.32 -29.11 1.33
N VAL A 168 -38.43 -29.22 2.07
CA VAL A 168 -38.85 -30.44 2.77
C VAL A 168 -39.52 -31.43 1.80
N GLY A 169 -40.10 -30.96 0.70
CA GLY A 169 -40.73 -31.80 -0.33
C GLY A 169 -42.26 -31.81 -0.32
N ILE A 170 -42.89 -31.02 0.55
CA ILE A 170 -44.35 -30.82 0.58
C ILE A 170 -44.84 -30.28 -0.76
N GLU A 171 -44.14 -29.29 -1.30
CA GLU A 171 -44.40 -28.75 -2.63
C GLU A 171 -43.28 -29.12 -3.60
N LYS A 172 -43.64 -29.52 -4.83
CA LYS A 172 -42.66 -29.89 -5.85
C LYS A 172 -41.89 -28.70 -6.40
N ARG A 173 -42.50 -27.51 -6.44
CA ARG A 173 -41.98 -26.31 -7.12
C ARG A 173 -42.36 -25.06 -6.35
N PHE A 174 -41.52 -24.03 -6.46
CA PHE A 174 -41.86 -22.70 -5.94
C PHE A 174 -43.12 -22.13 -6.61
N PRO A 175 -43.82 -21.20 -5.92
CA PRO A 175 -44.94 -20.47 -6.49
C PRO A 175 -44.62 -19.90 -7.89
N PRO A 176 -45.59 -19.86 -8.81
CA PRO A 176 -45.38 -19.27 -10.13
C PRO A 176 -44.82 -17.85 -10.03
N TYR A 177 -43.83 -17.53 -10.87
CA TYR A 177 -43.17 -16.21 -10.89
C TYR A 177 -42.50 -15.79 -9.57
N PHE A 178 -42.11 -16.73 -8.70
CA PHE A 178 -41.58 -16.46 -7.36
C PHE A 178 -40.50 -15.36 -7.29
N LEU A 179 -39.57 -15.30 -8.25
CA LEU A 179 -38.49 -14.30 -8.29
C LEU A 179 -38.75 -13.12 -9.23
N HIS A 180 -39.96 -13.01 -9.82
CA HIS A 180 -40.25 -11.98 -10.81
C HIS A 180 -40.31 -10.58 -10.18
N ARG A 181 -41.06 -10.42 -9.09
CA ARG A 181 -41.13 -9.17 -8.32
C ARG A 181 -40.27 -9.28 -7.05
N ASP A 182 -39.47 -8.25 -6.76
CA ASP A 182 -38.59 -8.22 -5.59
C ASP A 182 -37.67 -9.46 -5.47
N GLY A 183 -37.27 -10.05 -6.61
CA GLY A 183 -36.47 -11.28 -6.66
C GLY A 183 -35.22 -11.22 -5.81
N ASP A 184 -34.51 -10.07 -5.80
CA ASP A 184 -33.33 -9.86 -4.96
C ASP A 184 -33.65 -9.89 -3.45
N LYS A 185 -34.78 -9.33 -3.03
CA LYS A 185 -35.17 -9.35 -1.61
C LYS A 185 -35.59 -10.76 -1.20
N ARG A 186 -36.38 -11.44 -2.04
CA ARG A 186 -36.85 -12.80 -1.78
C ARG A 186 -35.70 -13.80 -1.72
N SER A 187 -34.79 -13.74 -2.70
CA SER A 187 -33.60 -14.58 -2.72
C SER A 187 -32.73 -14.35 -1.49
N ARG A 188 -32.54 -13.09 -1.06
CA ARG A 188 -31.81 -12.76 0.17
C ARG A 188 -32.43 -13.40 1.41
N VAL A 189 -33.77 -13.36 1.53
CA VAL A 189 -34.49 -13.98 2.66
C VAL A 189 -34.27 -15.49 2.68
N VAL A 190 -34.47 -16.15 1.52
CA VAL A 190 -34.31 -17.61 1.38
C VAL A 190 -32.88 -18.03 1.70
N ILE A 191 -31.88 -17.36 1.11
CA ILE A 191 -30.47 -17.71 1.29
C ILE A 191 -30.01 -17.48 2.73
N ARG A 192 -30.41 -16.38 3.36
CA ARG A 192 -30.11 -16.15 4.78
C ARG A 192 -30.74 -17.20 5.67
N PHE A 193 -32.00 -17.57 5.40
CA PHE A 193 -32.66 -18.61 6.16
C PHE A 193 -31.95 -19.96 6.01
N LEU A 194 -31.63 -20.37 4.78
CA LEU A 194 -30.87 -21.58 4.51
C LEU A 194 -29.51 -21.58 5.21
N VAL A 195 -28.71 -20.52 5.05
CA VAL A 195 -27.33 -20.49 5.54
C VAL A 195 -27.27 -20.30 7.06
N ASP A 196 -28.08 -19.40 7.63
CA ASP A 196 -28.01 -19.04 9.05
C ASP A 196 -28.82 -20.00 9.94
N LYS A 197 -29.96 -20.50 9.46
CA LYS A 197 -30.91 -21.29 10.26
C LYS A 197 -30.85 -22.79 9.99
N ILE A 198 -30.59 -23.21 8.75
CA ILE A 198 -30.56 -24.63 8.41
C ILE A 198 -29.12 -25.16 8.43
N LEU A 199 -28.19 -24.46 7.79
CA LEU A 199 -26.81 -24.93 7.64
C LEU A 199 -25.90 -24.51 8.78
N HIS A 200 -26.21 -23.39 9.46
CA HIS A 200 -25.35 -22.76 10.46
C HIS A 200 -23.89 -22.61 9.99
N LYS A 201 -23.69 -22.22 8.72
CA LYS A 201 -22.38 -22.11 8.08
C LYS A 201 -21.98 -20.66 7.86
N ASP A 202 -20.67 -20.41 7.94
CA ASP A 202 -20.10 -19.14 7.52
C ASP A 202 -20.19 -18.96 5.99
N PRO A 203 -20.77 -17.85 5.48
CA PRO A 203 -20.91 -17.62 4.04
C PRO A 203 -19.57 -17.65 3.27
N ARG A 204 -18.46 -17.24 3.89
CA ARG A 204 -17.14 -17.25 3.23
C ARG A 204 -16.63 -18.66 3.05
N LYS A 205 -16.69 -19.49 4.10
CA LYS A 205 -16.38 -20.94 3.98
C LYS A 205 -17.28 -21.64 2.98
N LEU A 206 -18.58 -21.31 2.99
CA LEU A 206 -19.53 -21.88 2.04
C LEU A 206 -19.15 -21.59 0.58
N LEU A 207 -18.67 -20.37 0.30
CA LEU A 207 -18.20 -20.00 -1.04
C LEU A 207 -16.99 -20.84 -1.50
N ASP A 208 -16.20 -21.39 -0.58
CA ASP A 208 -15.03 -22.23 -0.87
C ASP A 208 -15.37 -23.73 -0.96
N GLU A 209 -16.24 -24.21 -0.08
CA GLU A 209 -16.58 -25.64 0.07
C GLU A 209 -17.70 -26.11 -0.86
N ALA A 210 -18.63 -25.23 -1.25
CA ALA A 210 -19.78 -25.63 -2.05
C ALA A 210 -19.36 -26.19 -3.42
N ASP A 211 -19.93 -27.34 -3.75
CA ASP A 211 -19.78 -28.05 -5.00
C ASP A 211 -20.96 -27.75 -5.95
N GLU A 212 -20.95 -28.37 -7.12
CA GLU A 212 -21.97 -28.10 -8.16
C GLU A 212 -23.35 -28.63 -7.78
N THR A 213 -23.42 -29.53 -6.80
CA THR A 213 -24.65 -30.17 -6.32
C THR A 213 -25.36 -29.35 -5.24
N PHE A 214 -24.67 -28.39 -4.61
CA PHE A 214 -25.20 -27.56 -3.52
C PHE A 214 -26.61 -27.00 -3.79
N PHE A 215 -26.82 -26.37 -4.94
CA PHE A 215 -28.11 -25.76 -5.28
C PHE A 215 -29.21 -26.78 -5.54
N ILE A 216 -28.84 -28.00 -5.94
CA ILE A 216 -29.76 -29.11 -6.20
C ILE A 216 -30.22 -29.73 -4.88
N ILE A 217 -29.25 -30.05 -4.01
CA ILE A 217 -29.49 -30.62 -2.68
C ILE A 217 -30.39 -29.69 -1.86
N HIS A 218 -30.15 -28.38 -1.93
CA HIS A 218 -30.91 -27.39 -1.18
C HIS A 218 -32.11 -26.78 -1.94
N LYS A 219 -32.49 -27.35 -3.09
CA LYS A 219 -33.70 -26.96 -3.85
C LYS A 219 -33.79 -25.46 -4.15
N ILE A 220 -32.68 -24.81 -4.50
CA ILE A 220 -32.59 -23.36 -4.79
C ILE A 220 -32.02 -23.07 -6.19
N GLN A 221 -32.23 -23.99 -7.14
CA GLN A 221 -31.75 -23.88 -8.52
C GLN A 221 -32.36 -22.68 -9.26
N ASN A 222 -33.62 -22.32 -8.95
CA ASN A 222 -34.29 -21.14 -9.51
C ASN A 222 -33.56 -19.84 -9.13
N ILE A 223 -33.12 -19.71 -7.87
CA ILE A 223 -32.31 -18.58 -7.38
C ILE A 223 -30.94 -18.61 -8.06
N TYR A 224 -30.33 -19.79 -8.18
CA TYR A 224 -29.04 -19.94 -8.83
C TYR A 224 -29.04 -19.45 -10.28
N ARG A 225 -30.08 -19.84 -11.05
CA ARG A 225 -30.32 -19.38 -12.42
C ARG A 225 -30.57 -17.89 -12.49
N PHE A 226 -31.35 -17.32 -11.55
CA PHE A 226 -31.62 -15.89 -11.47
C PHE A 226 -30.32 -15.07 -11.37
N TYR A 227 -29.31 -15.60 -10.67
CA TYR A 227 -27.98 -14.98 -10.57
C TYR A 227 -26.96 -15.44 -11.61
N ASN A 228 -27.42 -15.98 -12.74
CA ASN A 228 -26.60 -16.47 -13.84
C ASN A 228 -25.55 -17.50 -13.39
N TYR A 229 -25.99 -18.47 -12.59
CA TYR A 229 -25.15 -19.59 -12.16
C TYR A 229 -23.88 -19.12 -11.43
N SER A 230 -24.03 -18.17 -10.50
CA SER A 230 -22.93 -17.67 -9.67
C SER A 230 -23.27 -17.71 -8.19
N LEU A 231 -22.64 -18.63 -7.46
CA LEU A 231 -22.75 -18.70 -6.00
C LEU A 231 -22.30 -17.40 -5.32
N ASN A 232 -21.22 -16.78 -5.83
CA ASN A 232 -20.78 -15.49 -5.30
C ASN A 232 -21.89 -14.44 -5.39
N ARG A 233 -22.59 -14.32 -6.52
CA ARG A 233 -23.67 -13.31 -6.67
C ARG A 233 -24.84 -13.58 -5.75
N VAL A 234 -25.22 -14.85 -5.59
CA VAL A 234 -26.24 -15.29 -4.64
C VAL A 234 -25.86 -14.87 -3.20
N LEU A 235 -24.65 -15.21 -2.76
CA LEU A 235 -24.17 -14.90 -1.42
C LEU A 235 -23.86 -13.41 -1.23
N GLN A 236 -23.40 -12.70 -2.25
CA GLN A 236 -23.15 -11.26 -2.22
C GLN A 236 -24.47 -10.49 -2.06
N ASN A 237 -25.56 -10.92 -2.69
CA ASN A 237 -26.86 -10.32 -2.44
C ASN A 237 -27.34 -10.60 -1.00
N ALA A 238 -27.04 -11.77 -0.45
CA ALA A 238 -27.42 -12.12 0.93
C ALA A 238 -26.55 -11.45 2.00
N TYR A 239 -25.25 -11.33 1.75
CA TYR A 239 -24.21 -10.90 2.70
C TYR A 239 -23.23 -9.91 2.03
N PRO A 240 -23.70 -8.71 1.61
CA PRO A 240 -22.88 -7.76 0.85
C PRO A 240 -21.65 -7.27 1.61
N ASP A 241 -21.72 -7.24 2.95
CA ASP A 241 -20.62 -6.79 3.82
C ASP A 241 -19.54 -7.86 4.00
N LEU A 242 -19.88 -9.15 3.82
CA LEU A 242 -18.97 -10.27 4.00
C LEU A 242 -18.39 -10.79 2.69
N ILE A 243 -19.18 -10.76 1.62
CA ILE A 243 -18.87 -11.37 0.33
C ILE A 243 -18.69 -10.30 -0.74
N HIS A 244 -17.44 -10.10 -1.15
CA HIS A 244 -17.14 -9.14 -2.20
C HIS A 244 -17.46 -9.70 -3.61
N PRO A 245 -17.84 -8.83 -4.57
CA PRO A 245 -18.25 -9.24 -5.92
C PRO A 245 -17.16 -9.93 -6.76
N TRP A 246 -15.89 -9.76 -6.37
CA TRP A 246 -14.74 -10.29 -7.09
C TRP A 246 -14.25 -11.64 -6.57
N LEU A 247 -14.84 -12.16 -5.49
CA LEU A 247 -14.45 -13.45 -4.92
C LEU A 247 -14.99 -14.60 -5.76
N LYS A 248 -14.09 -15.47 -6.25
CA LYS A 248 -14.42 -16.76 -6.91
C LYS A 248 -15.36 -16.67 -8.12
N SER A 249 -15.75 -15.48 -8.56
CA SER A 249 -16.63 -15.26 -9.70
C SER A 249 -16.19 -14.06 -10.54
N ARG A 250 -16.73 -13.97 -11.74
CA ARG A 250 -16.55 -12.81 -12.62
C ARG A 250 -17.57 -11.73 -12.21
N CYS A 251 -17.06 -10.55 -11.87
CA CYS A 251 -17.87 -9.37 -11.65
C CYS A 251 -18.76 -9.08 -12.87
N GLN A 252 -19.87 -8.37 -12.66
CA GLN A 252 -20.71 -7.88 -13.76
C GLN A 252 -19.89 -7.02 -14.73
N ASP A 253 -20.35 -6.94 -15.97
CA ASP A 253 -19.69 -6.11 -16.97
C ASP A 253 -19.68 -4.64 -16.51
N ASN A 254 -18.61 -3.91 -16.85
CA ASN A 254 -18.34 -2.54 -16.41
C ASN A 254 -18.22 -2.30 -14.90
N TYR A 255 -18.32 -3.32 -14.04
CA TYR A 255 -18.13 -3.17 -12.59
C TYR A 255 -16.80 -2.48 -12.24
N TRP A 256 -15.73 -2.86 -12.94
CA TRP A 256 -14.40 -2.30 -12.75
C TRP A 256 -14.17 -0.95 -13.45
N ALA A 257 -15.10 -0.49 -14.29
CA ALA A 257 -15.00 0.83 -14.91
C ALA A 257 -15.09 1.94 -13.85
N ASN A 258 -15.91 1.71 -12.81
CA ASN A 258 -15.97 2.61 -11.65
C ASN A 258 -14.67 2.52 -10.82
N LYS A 259 -14.03 3.68 -10.65
CA LYS A 259 -12.80 3.85 -9.85
C LYS A 259 -12.99 3.43 -8.40
N GLU A 260 -14.13 3.72 -7.80
CA GLU A 260 -14.40 3.39 -6.39
C GLU A 260 -14.39 1.89 -6.14
N ASN A 261 -14.93 1.10 -7.07
CA ASN A 261 -14.93 -0.36 -6.96
C ASN A 261 -13.51 -0.92 -7.01
N ARG A 262 -12.64 -0.36 -7.86
CA ARG A 262 -11.22 -0.75 -7.91
C ARG A 262 -10.50 -0.38 -6.62
N MET A 263 -10.70 0.84 -6.12
CA MET A 263 -10.11 1.28 -4.85
C MET A 263 -10.54 0.39 -3.68
N LYS A 264 -11.83 0.02 -3.59
CA LYS A 264 -12.34 -0.92 -2.57
C LYS A 264 -11.62 -2.27 -2.65
N ALA A 265 -11.48 -2.83 -3.85
CA ALA A 265 -10.79 -4.10 -4.04
C ALA A 265 -9.29 -4.04 -3.69
N LEU A 266 -8.63 -2.91 -4.00
CA LEU A 266 -7.24 -2.67 -3.67
C LEU A 266 -7.01 -2.55 -2.16
N ARG A 267 -7.85 -1.78 -1.46
CA ARG A 267 -7.79 -1.67 0.00
C ARG A 267 -8.07 -2.99 0.68
N TRP A 268 -9.09 -3.72 0.22
CA TRP A 268 -9.38 -5.07 0.69
C TRP A 268 -8.17 -6.01 0.53
N LEU A 269 -7.50 -5.99 -0.63
CA LEU A 269 -6.30 -6.80 -0.85
C LEU A 269 -5.17 -6.44 0.14
N VAL A 270 -4.88 -5.15 0.28
CA VAL A 270 -3.74 -4.67 1.08
C VAL A 270 -4.01 -4.80 2.59
N GLU A 271 -5.14 -4.28 3.04
CA GLU A 271 -5.46 -4.12 4.46
C GLU A 271 -6.06 -5.39 5.07
N GLU A 272 -6.92 -6.10 4.34
CA GLU A 272 -7.59 -7.29 4.90
C GLU A 272 -6.86 -8.59 4.57
N GLN A 273 -6.42 -8.77 3.32
CA GLN A 273 -5.81 -10.03 2.90
C GLN A 273 -4.32 -10.09 3.25
N LEU A 274 -3.55 -9.06 2.87
CA LEU A 274 -2.12 -8.99 3.16
C LEU A 274 -1.82 -8.44 4.57
N LYS A 275 -2.82 -7.83 5.23
CA LYS A 275 -2.69 -7.24 6.57
C LYS A 275 -1.57 -6.19 6.67
N ILE A 276 -1.36 -5.45 5.58
CA ILE A 276 -0.33 -4.42 5.51
C ILE A 276 -0.99 -3.07 5.83
N PRO A 277 -0.53 -2.34 6.87
CA PRO A 277 -1.01 -1.00 7.11
C PRO A 277 -0.50 -0.06 6.00
N PRO A 278 -1.33 0.88 5.48
CA PRO A 278 -0.94 1.76 4.38
C PRO A 278 0.37 2.54 4.64
N SER A 279 0.65 2.88 5.89
CA SER A 279 1.87 3.60 6.30
C SER A 279 3.16 2.80 6.15
N GLU A 280 3.09 1.47 6.03
CA GLU A 280 4.27 0.59 5.93
C GLU A 280 4.41 -0.07 4.55
N LEU A 281 3.58 0.32 3.58
CA LEU A 281 3.59 -0.22 2.21
C LEU A 281 5.00 -0.26 1.59
N TYR A 282 5.82 0.76 1.87
CA TYR A 282 7.18 0.88 1.36
C TYR A 282 8.14 -0.24 1.81
N ARG A 283 7.81 -0.97 2.88
CA ARG A 283 8.59 -2.12 3.40
C ARG A 283 8.18 -3.45 2.77
N HIS A 284 7.00 -3.50 2.15
CA HIS A 284 6.42 -4.74 1.64
C HIS A 284 6.47 -4.76 0.11
N SER A 285 6.86 -5.91 -0.44
CA SER A 285 6.85 -6.12 -1.89
C SER A 285 5.53 -6.77 -2.31
N ILE A 286 4.54 -5.96 -2.67
CA ILE A 286 3.32 -6.46 -3.31
C ILE A 286 3.64 -6.83 -4.76
N SER A 287 3.30 -8.05 -5.16
CA SER A 287 3.59 -8.58 -6.48
C SER A 287 2.32 -8.83 -7.30
N ARG A 288 2.47 -9.06 -8.61
CA ARG A 288 1.33 -9.39 -9.49
C ARG A 288 0.64 -10.68 -9.05
N GLU A 289 1.40 -11.61 -8.47
CA GLU A 289 0.91 -12.88 -7.94
C GLU A 289 -0.01 -12.68 -6.73
N ASP A 290 0.13 -11.61 -5.95
CA ASP A 290 -0.80 -11.30 -4.85
C ASP A 290 -2.20 -10.97 -5.38
N PHE A 291 -2.28 -10.15 -6.43
CA PHE A 291 -3.55 -9.85 -7.10
C PHE A 291 -4.20 -11.12 -7.64
N ALA A 292 -3.41 -11.97 -8.26
CA ALA A 292 -3.90 -13.19 -8.85
C ALA A 292 -4.40 -14.22 -7.85
N ARG A 293 -3.65 -14.43 -6.76
CA ARG A 293 -4.06 -15.32 -5.66
C ARG A 293 -5.43 -14.95 -5.10
N HIS A 294 -5.82 -13.68 -5.19
CA HIS A 294 -7.06 -13.14 -4.65
C HIS A 294 -8.13 -12.81 -5.72
N GLY A 295 -7.99 -13.29 -6.96
CA GLY A 295 -9.04 -13.15 -7.98
C GLY A 295 -9.12 -11.75 -8.63
N LEU A 296 -8.07 -10.94 -8.51
CA LEU A 296 -8.01 -9.57 -9.01
C LEU A 296 -7.19 -9.44 -10.30
N SER A 297 -6.77 -10.55 -10.92
CA SER A 297 -5.94 -10.55 -12.14
C SER A 297 -6.54 -9.73 -13.27
N PHE A 298 -7.83 -9.94 -13.58
CA PHE A 298 -8.51 -9.24 -14.67
C PHE A 298 -8.48 -7.72 -14.48
N MET A 299 -8.84 -7.27 -13.28
CA MET A 299 -8.86 -5.84 -12.94
C MET A 299 -7.45 -5.25 -13.02
N PHE A 300 -6.46 -5.94 -12.44
CA PHE A 300 -5.07 -5.52 -12.48
C PHE A 300 -4.54 -5.38 -13.91
N ASN A 301 -4.72 -6.40 -14.75
CA ASN A 301 -4.22 -6.45 -16.12
C ASN A 301 -4.90 -5.41 -17.02
N ARG A 302 -6.22 -5.20 -16.87
CA ARG A 302 -6.99 -4.30 -17.74
C ARG A 302 -6.74 -2.83 -17.45
N TYR A 303 -6.60 -2.44 -16.18
CA TYR A 303 -6.60 -1.03 -15.76
C TYR A 303 -5.24 -0.47 -15.36
N TYR A 304 -4.32 -1.32 -14.89
CA TYR A 304 -3.06 -0.84 -14.31
C TYR A 304 -1.83 -1.42 -14.97
N ASN A 305 -1.76 -2.76 -15.10
CA ASN A 305 -0.57 -3.50 -15.53
C ASN A 305 0.72 -3.11 -14.75
N SER A 306 0.56 -2.50 -13.58
CA SER A 306 1.63 -1.98 -12.72
C SER A 306 1.11 -1.88 -11.28
N VAL A 307 1.85 -2.47 -10.34
CA VAL A 307 1.48 -2.47 -8.90
C VAL A 307 1.50 -1.06 -8.33
N SER A 308 2.54 -0.27 -8.63
CA SER A 308 2.64 1.11 -8.11
C SER A 308 1.51 2.00 -8.62
N ARG A 309 1.09 1.83 -9.88
CA ARG A 309 -0.08 2.54 -10.44
C ARG A 309 -1.38 2.12 -9.77
N ALA A 310 -1.56 0.83 -9.51
CA ALA A 310 -2.74 0.31 -8.81
C ALA A 310 -2.81 0.88 -7.38
N LEU A 311 -1.72 0.79 -6.62
CA LEU A 311 -1.67 1.31 -5.25
C LEU A 311 -1.80 2.83 -5.20
N GLY A 312 -1.25 3.56 -6.18
CA GLY A 312 -1.40 5.01 -6.28
C GLY A 312 -2.84 5.47 -6.51
N GLU A 313 -3.68 4.61 -7.10
CA GLU A 313 -5.11 4.89 -7.20
C GLU A 313 -5.83 4.73 -5.85
N ALA A 314 -5.45 3.73 -5.04
CA ALA A 314 -6.06 3.47 -3.73
C ALA A 314 -5.60 4.42 -2.61
N TYR A 315 -4.33 4.86 -2.68
CA TYR A 315 -3.64 5.67 -1.67
C TYR A 315 -3.01 6.93 -2.29
N PRO A 316 -3.82 7.90 -2.75
CA PRO A 316 -3.32 9.10 -3.41
C PRO A 316 -2.49 10.03 -2.50
N ASN A 317 -2.62 9.86 -1.18
CA ASN A 317 -1.90 10.67 -0.19
C ASN A 317 -0.45 10.21 0.04
N LEU A 318 -0.09 9.01 -0.42
CA LEU A 318 1.26 8.46 -0.27
C LEU A 318 2.14 8.91 -1.43
N HIS A 319 3.43 9.09 -1.17
CA HIS A 319 4.35 9.43 -2.24
C HIS A 319 4.60 8.24 -3.18
N PRO A 320 4.91 8.47 -4.47
CA PRO A 320 5.11 7.39 -5.44
C PRO A 320 6.19 6.37 -5.06
N TRP A 321 7.23 6.80 -4.34
CA TRP A 321 8.30 5.92 -3.84
C TRP A 321 7.91 5.08 -2.64
N GLU A 322 6.79 5.39 -1.97
CA GLU A 322 6.23 4.56 -0.89
C GLU A 322 5.45 3.37 -1.42
N LEU A 323 5.00 3.45 -2.68
CA LEU A 323 4.11 2.48 -3.31
C LEU A 323 4.87 1.41 -4.12
N GLY A 324 6.20 1.53 -4.19
CA GLY A 324 7.07 0.57 -4.87
C GLY A 324 8.17 1.23 -5.68
N LYS A 325 8.70 0.49 -6.66
CA LYS A 325 9.80 0.96 -7.50
C LYS A 325 9.30 2.02 -8.49
N VAL A 326 9.98 3.17 -8.50
CA VAL A 326 9.76 4.23 -9.49
C VAL A 326 10.83 4.17 -10.60
N PRO A 327 10.49 4.58 -11.83
CA PRO A 327 11.47 4.74 -12.92
C PRO A 327 12.61 5.68 -12.52
N PHE A 328 13.77 5.55 -13.16
CA PHE A 328 14.92 6.38 -12.80
C PHE A 328 14.68 7.86 -13.14
N GLU A 329 13.97 8.12 -14.24
CA GLU A 329 13.59 9.45 -14.74
C GLU A 329 12.73 10.22 -13.73
N PHE A 330 12.05 9.51 -12.82
CA PHE A 330 11.28 10.12 -11.74
C PHE A 330 12.18 10.90 -10.76
N TRP A 331 13.44 10.52 -10.62
CA TRP A 331 14.39 11.11 -9.67
C TRP A 331 15.01 12.41 -10.17
N THR A 332 14.17 13.44 -10.33
CA THR A 332 14.59 14.84 -10.45
C THR A 332 15.25 15.35 -9.16
N ASP A 333 15.86 16.53 -9.20
CA ASP A 333 16.51 17.10 -8.01
C ASP A 333 15.53 17.40 -6.88
N LYS A 334 14.31 17.83 -7.22
CA LYS A 334 13.25 18.12 -6.26
C LYS A 334 12.70 16.83 -5.61
N THR A 335 12.40 15.81 -6.41
CA THR A 335 11.84 14.54 -5.91
C THR A 335 12.85 13.75 -5.10
N ALA A 336 14.11 13.74 -5.50
CA ALA A 336 15.19 13.12 -4.74
C ALA A 336 15.37 13.77 -3.35
N ALA A 337 15.37 15.10 -3.28
CA ALA A 337 15.45 15.83 -2.02
C ALA A 337 14.24 15.54 -1.12
N ALA A 338 13.03 15.56 -1.69
CA ALA A 338 11.80 15.27 -0.96
C ALA A 338 11.79 13.84 -0.36
N ALA A 339 12.22 12.84 -1.13
CA ALA A 339 12.28 11.46 -0.66
C ALA A 339 13.28 11.27 0.50
N ILE A 340 14.42 11.96 0.46
CA ILE A 340 15.41 11.91 1.55
C ILE A 340 14.87 12.58 2.81
N ARG A 341 14.21 13.75 2.69
CA ARG A 341 13.57 14.44 3.81
C ARG A 341 12.49 13.56 4.45
N TRP A 342 11.62 13.00 3.63
CA TRP A 342 10.59 12.04 4.07
C TRP A 342 11.19 10.85 4.82
N MET A 343 12.29 10.25 4.34
CA MET A 343 12.95 9.14 5.03
C MET A 343 13.47 9.54 6.42
N ILE A 344 14.05 10.74 6.53
CA ILE A 344 14.59 11.28 7.79
C ILE A 344 13.45 11.57 8.77
N GLU A 345 12.38 12.20 8.31
CA GLU A 345 11.16 12.45 9.09
C GLU A 345 10.55 11.15 9.60
N LYS A 346 10.46 10.11 8.75
CA LYS A 346 9.95 8.79 9.15
C LYS A 346 10.86 8.05 10.14
N LYS A 347 12.16 8.33 10.15
CA LYS A 347 13.09 7.81 11.17
C LYS A 347 13.01 8.62 12.48
N GLY A 348 12.42 9.82 12.46
CA GLY A 348 12.35 10.70 13.62
C GLY A 348 13.70 11.32 13.99
N TRP A 349 14.62 11.45 13.03
CA TRP A 349 15.93 12.07 13.28
C TRP A 349 15.86 13.58 13.08
N SER A 350 16.53 14.32 13.96
CA SER A 350 16.77 15.74 13.72
C SER A 350 17.82 15.92 12.62
N VAL A 351 17.80 17.08 11.97
CA VAL A 351 18.74 17.39 10.89
C VAL A 351 20.17 17.48 11.45
N GLU A 352 20.33 18.03 12.64
CA GLU A 352 21.60 18.22 13.34
C GLU A 352 22.29 16.89 13.70
N GLU A 353 21.53 15.83 13.97
CA GLU A 353 22.06 14.53 14.38
C GLU A 353 22.57 13.67 13.21
N LEU A 354 22.25 14.02 11.96
CA LEU A 354 22.56 13.22 10.78
C LEU A 354 24.05 12.83 10.66
N PRO A 355 25.03 13.73 10.91
CA PRO A 355 26.44 13.35 10.91
C PRO A 355 26.78 12.32 12.00
N GLY A 356 26.21 12.46 13.19
CA GLY A 356 26.36 11.49 14.29
C GLY A 356 25.81 10.12 13.90
N LYS A 357 24.60 10.07 13.33
CA LYS A 357 23.96 8.85 12.85
C LYS A 357 24.75 8.14 11.74
N ALA A 358 25.42 8.90 10.88
CA ALA A 358 26.32 8.33 9.89
C ALA A 358 27.59 7.71 10.53
N LYS A 359 28.18 8.38 11.53
CA LYS A 359 29.37 7.88 12.26
C LYS A 359 29.05 6.63 13.09
N GLU A 360 27.88 6.59 13.72
CA GLU A 360 27.33 5.44 14.47
C GLU A 360 26.93 4.26 13.57
N LYS A 361 27.05 4.39 12.24
CA LYS A 361 26.61 3.41 11.24
C LYS A 361 25.11 3.11 11.27
N GLN A 362 24.29 4.06 11.73
CA GLN A 362 22.83 3.98 11.70
C GLN A 362 22.26 4.50 10.38
N LEU A 363 22.87 5.54 9.80
CA LEU A 363 22.58 6.02 8.44
C LEU A 363 23.54 5.35 7.44
N THR A 364 23.07 4.29 6.79
CA THR A 364 23.87 3.51 5.82
C THR A 364 23.07 3.21 4.57
N ARG A 365 23.67 2.53 3.58
CA ARG A 365 22.96 2.01 2.41
C ARG A 365 21.72 1.18 2.80
N LYS A 366 21.80 0.40 3.89
CA LYS A 366 20.67 -0.42 4.37
C LYS A 366 19.47 0.45 4.73
N THR A 367 19.70 1.59 5.36
CA THR A 367 18.67 2.58 5.68
C THR A 367 17.94 3.06 4.43
N PHE A 368 18.65 3.39 3.36
CA PHE A 368 17.99 3.77 2.10
C PHE A 368 17.21 2.60 1.49
N SER A 369 17.74 1.38 1.56
CA SER A 369 17.05 0.17 1.07
C SER A 369 15.77 -0.16 1.83
N GLU A 370 15.76 -0.02 3.16
CA GLU A 370 14.58 -0.22 4.02
C GLU A 370 13.40 0.67 3.62
N TYR A 371 13.69 1.83 3.02
CA TYR A 371 12.71 2.84 2.61
C TYR A 371 12.45 2.84 1.10
N GLY A 372 12.90 1.81 0.38
CA GLY A 372 12.72 1.71 -1.08
C GLY A 372 13.58 2.69 -1.91
N LEU A 373 14.52 3.41 -1.29
CA LEU A 373 15.36 4.45 -1.90
C LEU A 373 16.74 3.95 -2.34
N ALA A 374 16.96 2.64 -2.40
CA ALA A 374 18.25 2.05 -2.81
C ALA A 374 18.69 2.50 -4.21
N THR A 375 17.77 2.50 -5.18
CA THR A 375 18.07 2.87 -6.57
C THR A 375 18.43 4.35 -6.69
N LEU A 376 17.72 5.22 -5.96
CA LEU A 376 18.04 6.64 -5.84
C LEU A 376 19.45 6.84 -5.27
N PHE A 377 19.74 6.21 -4.13
CA PHE A 377 21.03 6.33 -3.45
C PHE A 377 22.21 5.85 -4.30
N GLU A 378 22.04 4.73 -5.01
CA GLU A 378 23.10 4.13 -5.80
C GLU A 378 23.34 4.85 -7.12
N LYS A 379 22.28 5.06 -7.91
CA LYS A 379 22.41 5.61 -9.27
C LYS A 379 22.62 7.12 -9.27
N LYS A 380 21.88 7.86 -8.43
CA LYS A 380 21.96 9.34 -8.42
C LYS A 380 23.11 9.86 -7.57
N PHE A 381 23.30 9.29 -6.37
CA PHE A 381 24.29 9.80 -5.42
C PHE A 381 25.59 8.98 -5.38
N GLY A 382 25.71 7.91 -6.17
CA GLY A 382 26.95 7.12 -6.28
C GLY A 382 27.37 6.48 -4.95
N LYS A 383 26.40 6.06 -4.14
CA LYS A 383 26.61 5.46 -2.80
C LYS A 383 27.28 6.42 -1.79
N ASN A 384 27.15 7.74 -2.01
CA ASN A 384 27.72 8.75 -1.12
C ASN A 384 26.63 9.39 -0.25
N ILE A 385 26.70 9.15 1.06
CA ILE A 385 25.74 9.66 2.06
C ILE A 385 25.76 11.18 2.09
N TYR A 386 26.94 11.80 2.12
CA TYR A 386 27.04 13.26 2.12
C TYR A 386 26.34 13.87 0.91
N ARG A 387 26.55 13.33 -0.30
CA ARG A 387 25.89 13.84 -1.51
C ARG A 387 24.36 13.75 -1.42
N ALA A 388 23.83 12.67 -0.86
CA ALA A 388 22.40 12.52 -0.68
C ALA A 388 21.86 13.58 0.32
N ILE A 389 22.51 13.71 1.48
CA ILE A 389 22.07 14.64 2.53
C ILE A 389 22.27 16.10 2.13
N SER A 390 23.40 16.46 1.53
CA SER A 390 23.67 17.83 1.07
C SER A 390 22.75 18.25 -0.07
N HIS A 391 22.27 17.30 -0.86
CA HIS A 391 21.23 17.56 -1.86
C HIS A 391 19.87 17.86 -1.23
N ALA A 392 19.52 17.16 -0.14
CA ALA A 392 18.28 17.40 0.60
C ALA A 392 18.33 18.69 1.45
N TYR A 393 19.50 19.03 1.99
CA TYR A 393 19.76 20.19 2.84
C TYR A 393 21.01 20.93 2.36
N PRO A 394 20.90 21.73 1.28
CA PRO A 394 22.04 22.43 0.69
C PRO A 394 22.63 23.45 1.66
N GLY A 395 23.97 23.50 1.74
CA GLY A 395 24.72 24.45 2.59
C GLY A 395 24.68 24.17 4.09
N ARG A 396 23.98 23.11 4.53
CA ARG A 396 23.78 22.79 5.95
C ARG A 396 24.91 21.95 6.57
N PHE A 397 25.64 21.21 5.74
CA PHE A 397 26.71 20.32 6.19
C PHE A 397 27.91 20.34 5.26
N PHE A 398 29.05 19.90 5.80
CA PHE A 398 30.30 19.72 5.09
C PHE A 398 30.63 18.24 4.83
N PRO A 399 31.41 17.91 3.77
CA PRO A 399 31.68 16.52 3.39
C PRO A 399 32.35 15.67 4.46
N TRP A 400 33.19 16.30 5.29
CA TRP A 400 33.97 15.64 6.34
C TRP A 400 33.17 15.26 7.58
N GLU A 401 31.97 15.83 7.75
CA GLU A 401 31.09 15.50 8.87
C GLU A 401 30.53 14.08 8.77
N PHE A 402 30.41 13.55 7.55
CA PHE A 402 29.90 12.21 7.25
C PHE A 402 30.99 11.14 7.09
N GLY A 403 32.26 11.45 7.40
CA GLY A 403 33.36 10.49 7.45
C GLY A 403 34.55 10.82 6.56
N LYS A 404 35.16 9.78 5.97
CA LYS A 404 36.40 9.92 5.19
C LYS A 404 36.12 10.55 3.82
N VAL A 405 36.73 11.70 3.58
CA VAL A 405 36.70 12.39 2.29
C VAL A 405 37.88 11.94 1.42
N GLN A 406 37.69 11.86 0.10
CA GLN A 406 38.72 11.44 -0.85
C GLN A 406 39.94 12.37 -0.83
N LYS A 407 41.14 11.82 -1.05
CA LYS A 407 42.41 12.59 -1.03
C LYS A 407 42.39 13.80 -1.98
N LYS A 408 41.84 13.62 -3.19
CA LYS A 408 41.71 14.68 -4.21
C LYS A 408 40.93 15.91 -3.73
N TYR A 409 39.96 15.72 -2.84
CA TYR A 409 39.20 16.84 -2.28
C TYR A 409 40.08 17.79 -1.46
N TRP A 410 41.07 17.24 -0.76
CA TRP A 410 42.04 17.96 0.07
C TRP A 410 43.23 18.51 -0.73
N GLU A 411 43.19 18.51 -2.05
CA GLU A 411 44.22 19.17 -2.87
C GLU A 411 43.92 20.65 -3.06
N SER A 412 42.64 21.06 -2.98
CA SER A 412 42.24 22.47 -3.02
C SER A 412 42.53 23.17 -1.69
N PRO A 413 43.32 24.26 -1.69
CA PRO A 413 43.56 25.09 -0.51
C PRO A 413 42.28 25.63 0.14
N GLU A 414 41.26 25.94 -0.67
CA GLU A 414 39.97 26.44 -0.21
C GLU A 414 39.25 25.43 0.67
N ASN A 415 39.24 24.14 0.31
CA ASN A 415 38.58 23.08 1.08
C ASN A 415 39.26 22.86 2.44
N ILE A 416 40.58 22.94 2.48
CA ILE A 416 41.39 22.84 3.70
C ILE A 416 41.08 24.02 4.61
N PHE A 417 41.04 25.22 4.03
CA PHE A 417 40.74 26.45 4.73
C PHE A 417 39.32 26.45 5.34
N GLN A 418 38.31 26.00 4.58
CA GLN A 418 36.95 25.84 5.09
C GLN A 418 36.87 24.81 6.21
N ALA A 419 37.58 23.69 6.09
CA ALA A 419 37.65 22.69 7.15
C ALA A 419 38.35 23.21 8.40
N SER A 420 39.38 24.05 8.26
CA SER A 420 40.08 24.62 9.41
C SER A 420 39.25 25.69 10.13
N ILE A 421 38.49 26.52 9.40
CA ILE A 421 37.51 27.43 10.01
C ILE A 421 36.43 26.64 10.74
N TRP A 422 35.88 25.60 10.10
CA TRP A 422 34.84 24.77 10.70
C TRP A 422 35.30 24.16 12.04
N ILE A 423 36.53 23.65 12.12
CA ILE A 423 37.09 23.13 13.39
C ILE A 423 37.21 24.24 14.43
N ALA A 424 37.69 25.43 14.07
CA ALA A 424 37.77 26.56 14.99
C ALA A 424 36.39 26.93 15.56
N LEU A 425 35.35 26.94 14.72
CA LEU A 425 33.98 27.19 15.13
C LEU A 425 33.43 26.10 16.06
N GLN A 426 33.78 24.81 15.83
CA GLN A 426 33.38 23.71 16.72
C GLN A 426 34.02 23.81 18.10
N GLU A 427 35.25 24.30 18.19
CA GLU A 427 35.93 24.58 19.46
C GLU A 427 35.45 25.88 20.13
N GLY A 428 34.44 26.56 19.57
CA GLY A 428 33.85 27.79 20.11
C GLY A 428 34.65 29.06 19.80
N ILE A 429 35.60 29.01 18.87
CA ILE A 429 36.42 30.15 18.47
C ILE A 429 35.74 30.85 17.28
N PRO A 430 35.24 32.09 17.44
CA PRO A 430 34.65 32.84 16.33
C PRO A 430 35.72 33.22 15.30
N GLU A 431 35.32 33.35 14.02
CA GLU A 431 36.25 33.56 12.89
C GLU A 431 37.27 34.69 13.11
N LYS A 432 36.83 35.80 13.71
CA LYS A 432 37.67 36.98 13.99
C LYS A 432 38.77 36.73 15.03
N GLN A 433 38.58 35.74 15.91
CA GLN A 433 39.52 35.41 16.98
C GLN A 433 40.48 34.29 16.60
N ILE A 434 40.34 33.68 15.41
CA ILE A 434 41.24 32.63 14.91
C ILE A 434 42.73 33.05 14.95
N PRO A 435 43.15 34.26 14.52
CA PRO A 435 44.56 34.68 14.61
C PRO A 435 45.08 34.66 16.04
N ARG A 436 44.28 35.17 16.98
CA ARG A 436 44.63 35.22 18.41
C ARG A 436 44.70 33.84 19.02
N ALA A 437 43.75 32.98 18.68
CA ALA A 437 43.71 31.60 19.16
C ALA A 437 44.93 30.79 18.69
N ILE A 438 45.42 31.04 17.47
CA ILE A 438 46.67 30.43 16.96
C ILE A 438 47.87 30.94 17.75
N LYS A 439 47.99 32.26 17.96
CA LYS A 439 49.10 32.88 18.71
C LYS A 439 49.16 32.42 20.16
N ASN A 440 48.00 32.37 20.82
CA ASN A 440 47.86 31.98 22.23
C ASN A 440 47.90 30.45 22.44
N GLN A 441 48.20 29.66 21.40
CA GLN A 441 48.21 28.19 21.42
C GLN A 441 46.86 27.56 21.84
N GLN A 442 45.76 28.31 21.78
CA GLN A 442 44.41 27.78 22.01
C GLN A 442 43.94 26.93 20.82
N LEU A 443 44.40 27.24 19.61
CA LEU A 443 44.23 26.41 18.42
C LEU A 443 45.58 25.77 18.06
N ASP A 444 45.83 24.55 18.54
CA ASP A 444 47.08 23.82 18.33
C ASP A 444 46.94 22.69 17.29
N GLN A 445 48.05 22.00 16.99
CA GLN A 445 47.99 20.85 16.07
C GLN A 445 47.30 19.62 16.65
N SER A 446 47.13 19.54 17.97
CA SER A 446 46.55 18.38 18.64
C SER A 446 45.03 18.34 18.48
N ILE A 447 44.37 19.50 18.43
CA ILE A 447 42.92 19.63 18.15
C ILE A 447 42.55 18.95 16.84
N PHE A 448 43.34 19.14 15.78
CA PHE A 448 43.06 18.49 14.51
C PHE A 448 43.05 16.96 14.62
N GLN A 449 43.79 16.37 15.54
CA GLN A 449 43.83 14.91 15.75
C GLN A 449 42.52 14.36 16.33
N ARG A 450 41.73 15.20 17.03
CA ARG A 450 40.39 14.83 17.54
C ARG A 450 39.37 14.67 16.43
N TYR A 451 39.57 15.34 15.30
CA TYR A 451 38.69 15.29 14.15
C TYR A 451 39.22 14.35 13.06
N SER A 452 38.31 13.68 12.34
CA SER A 452 38.62 12.73 11.26
C SER A 452 39.40 13.32 10.08
N ILE A 453 39.62 14.64 10.06
CA ILE A 453 40.28 15.43 9.01
C ILE A 453 41.75 15.72 9.38
N GLY A 454 42.16 15.46 10.62
CA GLY A 454 43.43 15.93 11.16
C GLY A 454 44.66 15.52 10.37
N HIS A 455 44.65 14.30 9.82
CA HIS A 455 45.77 13.83 9.01
C HIS A 455 45.94 14.62 7.69
N ALA A 456 44.83 15.02 7.05
CA ALA A 456 44.85 15.82 5.83
C ALA A 456 45.36 17.24 6.11
N LEU A 457 44.88 17.86 7.19
CA LEU A 457 45.32 19.19 7.63
C LEU A 457 46.79 19.17 8.08
N LYS A 458 47.23 18.12 8.80
CA LYS A 458 48.62 17.98 9.23
C LYS A 458 49.60 17.98 8.05
N LYS A 459 49.27 17.24 6.97
CA LYS A 459 50.09 17.21 5.74
C LYS A 459 50.28 18.60 5.13
N TRP A 460 49.23 19.42 5.14
CA TRP A 460 49.26 20.77 4.56
C TRP A 460 49.87 21.83 5.46
N SER A 461 49.66 21.72 6.78
CA SER A 461 50.27 22.60 7.77
C SER A 461 51.81 22.53 7.73
N LYS A 462 52.39 21.35 7.41
CA LYS A 462 53.82 21.06 7.59
C LYS A 462 54.35 21.53 8.96
N GLY A 463 53.54 21.41 10.00
CA GLY A 463 53.91 21.87 11.36
C GLY A 463 53.52 23.32 11.69
N ASN A 464 53.11 24.14 10.71
CA ASN A 464 52.71 25.54 10.95
C ASN A 464 51.25 25.79 10.55
N LEU A 465 50.43 26.21 11.53
CA LEU A 465 49.02 26.52 11.34
C LEU A 465 48.78 27.81 10.57
N GLU A 466 49.66 28.79 10.70
CA GLU A 466 49.61 30.04 9.94
C GLU A 466 49.63 29.77 8.44
N ARG A 467 50.22 28.66 7.99
CA ARG A 467 50.27 28.29 6.57
C ARG A 467 48.89 27.94 6.00
N ILE A 468 48.00 27.36 6.80
CA ILE A 468 46.64 27.01 6.37
C ILE A 468 45.75 28.25 6.36
N PHE A 469 45.90 29.10 7.38
CA PHE A 469 45.14 30.35 7.50
C PHE A 469 45.75 31.52 6.73
N ALA A 470 46.96 31.35 6.16
CA ALA A 470 47.71 32.37 5.45
C ALA A 470 46.86 33.11 4.41
N PRO A 471 46.12 32.46 3.49
CA PRO A 471 45.36 33.18 2.47
C PRO A 471 44.38 34.22 3.04
N TRP A 472 43.79 33.92 4.20
CA TRP A 472 42.87 34.82 4.92
C TRP A 472 43.63 35.88 5.74
N LEU A 473 44.65 35.49 6.49
CA LEU A 473 45.54 36.41 7.20
C LEU A 473 46.17 37.45 6.25
N TRP A 474 46.58 37.03 5.05
CA TRP A 474 47.10 37.91 4.00
C TRP A 474 46.03 38.82 3.38
N ARG A 475 44.75 38.44 3.40
CA ARG A 475 43.64 39.27 2.91
C ARG A 475 43.35 40.38 3.92
N GLU A 476 43.22 40.03 5.20
CA GLU A 476 43.01 40.99 6.29
C GLU A 476 44.22 41.92 6.47
N ARG A 477 45.43 41.36 6.46
CA ARG A 477 46.66 42.16 6.53
C ARG A 477 46.82 43.11 5.34
N ARG A 478 46.37 42.72 4.14
CA ARG A 478 46.34 43.63 2.97
C ARG A 478 45.32 44.75 3.14
N GLN A 479 44.18 44.49 3.76
CA GLN A 479 43.18 45.51 4.07
C GLN A 479 43.75 46.53 5.07
N LEU A 480 44.29 46.06 6.19
CA LEU A 480 45.00 46.89 7.17
C LEU A 480 46.12 47.74 6.53
N LEU A 481 46.96 47.13 5.68
CA LEU A 481 48.03 47.86 4.97
C LEU A 481 47.48 48.91 3.97
N ARG A 482 46.33 48.66 3.34
CA ARG A 482 45.66 49.65 2.47
C ARG A 482 45.14 50.82 3.29
N GLU A 483 44.55 50.56 4.46
CA GLU A 483 44.09 51.61 5.37
C GLU A 483 45.25 52.48 5.86
N HIS A 484 46.37 51.86 6.26
CA HIS A 484 47.60 52.57 6.60
C HIS A 484 48.18 53.40 5.44
N LYS A 485 48.17 52.87 4.21
CA LYS A 485 48.58 53.63 3.01
C LYS A 485 47.66 54.82 2.74
N LEU A 486 46.36 54.66 2.94
CA LEU A 486 45.38 55.75 2.81
C LEU A 486 45.66 56.85 3.83
N LEU A 487 45.94 56.51 5.10
CA LEU A 487 46.35 57.50 6.11
C LEU A 487 47.61 58.26 5.71
N ARG A 488 48.65 57.56 5.24
CA ARG A 488 49.86 58.20 4.74
C ARG A 488 49.55 59.15 3.58
N LYS A 489 48.69 58.74 2.64
CA LYS A 489 48.26 59.57 1.51
C LYS A 489 47.48 60.81 1.95
N ILE A 490 46.60 60.68 2.93
CA ILE A 490 45.85 61.80 3.51
C ILE A 490 46.82 62.78 4.21
N ARG A 491 47.79 62.26 4.98
CA ARG A 491 48.82 63.09 5.62
C ARG A 491 49.68 63.84 4.59
N THR A 492 50.04 63.21 3.47
CA THR A 492 50.77 63.88 2.38
C THR A 492 49.92 64.94 1.67
N LEU A 493 48.64 64.67 1.41
CA LEU A 493 47.72 65.64 0.80
C LEU A 493 47.51 66.85 1.70
N LYS A 494 47.36 66.63 3.01
CA LYS A 494 47.29 67.69 4.03
C LYS A 494 48.57 68.54 4.02
N LYS A 495 49.74 67.92 3.89
CA LYS A 495 51.04 68.63 3.81
C LYS A 495 51.22 69.43 2.51
N GLN A 496 50.65 68.96 1.40
CA GLN A 496 50.66 69.68 0.10
C GLN A 496 49.70 70.88 0.08
N HIS A 497 48.61 70.82 0.84
CA HIS A 497 47.64 71.92 0.98
C HIS A 497 48.03 72.92 2.09
N GLN A 498 49.14 72.70 2.80
CA GLN A 498 49.73 73.71 3.67
C GLN A 498 50.47 74.76 2.82
N PRO A 499 50.26 76.07 3.05
CA PRO A 499 50.96 77.11 2.31
C PRO A 499 52.47 77.00 2.57
N GLN A 500 53.25 76.76 1.51
CA GLN A 500 54.70 76.67 1.59
C GLN A 500 55.31 78.01 1.19
N GLY A 501 55.67 78.80 2.21
CA GLY A 501 56.53 79.99 2.05
C GLY A 501 55.84 81.33 2.32
N LEU A 502 56.66 82.28 2.80
CA LEU A 502 56.29 83.68 3.08
C LEU A 502 55.65 84.40 1.87
N LEU A 503 55.98 84.00 0.65
CA LEU A 503 55.44 84.55 -0.60
C LEU A 503 53.98 84.16 -0.86
N GLN A 504 53.55 82.94 -0.49
CA GLN A 504 52.13 82.56 -0.56
C GLN A 504 51.31 83.29 0.50
N LEU A 505 51.85 83.47 1.71
CA LEU A 505 51.20 84.27 2.77
C LEU A 505 50.96 85.73 2.33
N PHE A 506 51.89 86.32 1.58
CA PHE A 506 51.75 87.67 1.02
C PHE A 506 50.75 87.76 -0.13
N LEU A 507 50.76 86.81 -1.09
CA LEU A 507 49.84 86.79 -2.22
C LEU A 507 48.39 86.46 -1.82
N TYR A 508 48.19 85.61 -0.81
CA TYR A 508 46.85 85.30 -0.27
C TYR A 508 46.31 86.37 0.68
N GLY A 509 47.12 87.35 1.11
CA GLY A 509 46.69 88.44 1.98
C GLY A 509 45.62 89.37 1.38
N LEU A 510 45.52 89.43 0.04
CA LEU A 510 44.55 90.26 -0.69
C LEU A 510 43.22 89.56 -1.01
N PHE A 511 43.13 88.22 -0.91
CA PHE A 511 41.92 87.41 -1.16
C PHE A 511 41.61 86.47 0.02
N SER A 512 41.82 86.95 1.25
CA SER A 512 42.28 86.11 2.35
C SER A 512 41.23 85.28 3.09
N TYR A 513 39.94 85.63 3.08
CA TYR A 513 38.97 84.89 3.92
C TYR A 513 38.45 83.59 3.28
N ASP A 514 37.92 83.65 2.06
CA ASP A 514 37.25 82.50 1.44
C ASP A 514 38.23 81.35 1.15
N VAL A 515 39.45 81.66 0.71
CA VAL A 515 40.47 80.65 0.44
C VAL A 515 40.99 80.02 1.75
N GLN A 516 41.15 80.81 2.81
CA GLN A 516 41.50 80.26 4.13
C GLN A 516 40.39 79.37 4.68
N MET A 517 39.13 79.77 4.52
CA MET A 517 37.97 78.97 4.93
C MET A 517 37.87 77.66 4.15
N ASP A 518 38.16 77.65 2.85
CA ASP A 518 38.15 76.42 2.06
C ASP A 518 39.34 75.50 2.37
N ILE A 519 40.53 76.05 2.65
CA ILE A 519 41.67 75.28 3.16
C ILE A 519 41.34 74.67 4.53
N GLN A 520 40.70 75.42 5.44
CA GLN A 520 40.26 74.89 6.72
C GLN A 520 39.19 73.82 6.56
N ARG A 521 38.19 74.01 5.70
CA ARG A 521 37.14 73.02 5.40
C ARG A 521 37.72 71.74 4.82
N THR A 522 38.70 71.84 3.91
CA THR A 522 39.38 70.68 3.33
C THR A 522 40.26 69.95 4.35
N HIS A 523 40.99 70.68 5.21
CA HIS A 523 41.71 70.08 6.33
C HIS A 523 40.79 69.36 7.32
N GLN A 524 39.68 69.99 7.72
CA GLN A 524 38.67 69.35 8.58
C GLN A 524 38.04 68.12 7.91
N ARG A 525 37.90 68.11 6.58
CA ARG A 525 37.43 66.94 5.83
C ARG A 525 38.47 65.82 5.86
N TYR A 526 39.75 66.14 5.65
CA TYR A 526 40.84 65.17 5.76
C TYR A 526 40.98 64.61 7.18
N ASP A 527 40.83 65.44 8.21
CA ASP A 527 40.90 65.01 9.61
C ASP A 527 39.72 64.11 9.97
N ARG A 528 38.50 64.42 9.50
CA ARG A 528 37.34 63.53 9.65
C ARG A 528 37.54 62.18 8.95
N ILE A 529 38.16 62.16 7.77
CA ILE A 529 38.44 60.92 7.04
C ILE A 529 39.56 60.13 7.74
N ALA A 530 40.64 60.79 8.15
CA ALA A 530 41.76 60.19 8.87
C ALA A 530 41.27 59.57 10.19
N HIS A 531 40.49 60.31 10.98
CA HIS A 531 39.94 59.83 12.25
C HIS A 531 39.02 58.61 12.06
N ARG A 532 38.21 58.56 10.99
CA ARG A 532 37.40 57.37 10.67
C ARG A 532 38.24 56.16 10.26
N ILE A 533 39.38 56.38 9.62
CA ILE A 533 40.30 55.29 9.26
C ILE A 533 41.10 54.86 10.48
N GLU A 534 41.65 55.78 11.28
CA GLU A 534 42.35 55.48 12.54
C GLU A 534 41.45 54.75 13.53
N ARG A 535 40.16 55.11 13.64
CA ARG A 535 39.20 54.34 14.45
C ARG A 535 38.96 52.93 13.93
N ARG A 536 38.95 52.71 12.60
CA ARG A 536 38.83 51.37 12.02
C ARG A 536 40.08 50.54 12.25
N ILE A 537 41.26 51.13 12.01
CA ILE A 537 42.54 50.51 12.30
C ILE A 537 42.64 50.17 13.77
N PHE A 538 42.29 51.08 14.70
CA PHE A 538 42.32 50.81 16.13
C PHE A 538 41.38 49.66 16.53
N LEU A 539 40.14 49.64 16.01
CA LEU A 539 39.21 48.53 16.25
C LEU A 539 39.68 47.21 15.61
N GLU A 540 40.42 47.26 14.51
CA GLU A 540 41.04 46.08 13.91
C GLU A 540 42.30 45.67 14.70
N GLU A 541 43.22 46.57 15.05
CA GLU A 541 44.45 46.31 15.81
C GLU A 541 44.18 45.83 17.25
N ASP A 542 43.15 46.35 17.93
CA ASP A 542 42.62 45.79 19.18
C ASP A 542 42.02 44.38 19.02
N ASN A 543 41.89 43.88 17.78
CA ASN A 543 41.63 42.47 17.46
C ASN A 543 42.89 41.71 16.98
N TYR A 544 44.00 42.39 16.67
CA TYR A 544 45.20 41.81 16.04
C TYR A 544 46.54 42.08 16.74
N GLU A 545 46.60 42.66 17.96
CA GLU A 545 47.88 42.92 18.68
C GLU A 545 48.91 41.78 18.51
N TRP A 546 49.96 42.11 17.74
CA TRP A 546 50.95 41.18 17.17
C TRP A 546 52.01 40.73 18.15
#